data_AF-A0A4V1URG6-F1
#
_entry.id   AF-A0A4V1URG6-F1
#
_cell.length_a   1.000
_cell.length_b   1.000
_cell.length_c   1.000
_cell.angle_alpha   90.00
_cell.angle_beta   90.00
_cell.angle_gamma   90.00
#
_symmetry.space_group_name_H-M   'P 1'
#
loop_
_entity.id
_entity.type
_entity.pdbx_description
1 polymer ?
#
loop_
_entity_poly.entity_id
_entity_poly.type
_entity_poly.pdbx_seq_one_letter_code
_entity_poly.pdbx_strand_id
1 'polypeptide(L)'
;MMADIEAAKQQVHRRGFLDIDIDPTLDLFAEIEKLKKEKNAVLLAHYYQEPDIQDVADYIGDSLGLAQEAAKTDADIIVFAGVHFMAETAKILNPKKKVLLPDLNAGCSLSDSCPPPEFAKFKAAHPDHLVISYINCSAGIKALSDIICTSSNAKLIVDSLPADQKIIFAPDKNLGGYINKMTGRNMLLWDGACMVHEIFSLEKIIRLKEQHPEAKIIAHPECEEPLLKIADFIGSTTQLLKYAETDAAQAFI
;
A
#
# COMPACT_ATOMS: atom_id res chain seq x y z
N MET A 1 4.29 -33.09 -14.04
CA MET A 1 3.90 -32.18 -12.94
C MET A 1 4.89 -32.18 -11.77
N MET A 2 5.12 -33.25 -11.00
CA MET A 2 5.96 -33.14 -9.78
C MET A 2 7.43 -32.73 -10.07
N ALA A 3 8.05 -33.23 -11.15
CA ALA A 3 9.41 -32.84 -11.53
C ALA A 3 9.52 -31.36 -11.95
N ASP A 4 8.43 -30.80 -12.47
CA ASP A 4 8.35 -29.41 -12.94
C ASP A 4 8.19 -28.44 -11.74
N ILE A 5 7.38 -28.81 -10.75
CA ILE A 5 7.21 -28.03 -9.52
C ILE A 5 8.51 -27.93 -8.71
N GLU A 6 9.28 -29.02 -8.57
CA GLU A 6 10.55 -28.95 -7.84
C GLU A 6 11.59 -28.08 -8.56
N ALA A 7 11.63 -28.13 -9.89
CA ALA A 7 12.49 -27.24 -10.68
C ALA A 7 12.06 -25.77 -10.53
N ALA A 8 10.75 -25.49 -10.60
CA ALA A 8 10.21 -24.16 -10.40
C ALA A 8 10.51 -23.62 -9.00
N LYS A 9 10.35 -24.43 -7.95
CA LYS A 9 10.70 -24.08 -6.55
C LYS A 9 12.15 -23.62 -6.41
N GLN A 10 13.08 -24.29 -7.10
CA GLN A 10 14.49 -23.89 -7.08
C GLN A 10 14.71 -22.51 -7.72
N GLN A 11 13.83 -22.08 -8.64
CA GLN A 11 13.93 -20.80 -9.34
C GLN A 11 13.07 -19.68 -8.71
N VAL A 12 12.21 -19.97 -7.73
CA VAL A 12 11.30 -18.96 -7.12
C VAL A 12 12.05 -17.76 -6.57
N HIS A 13 13.22 -17.94 -5.95
CA HIS A 13 14.00 -16.83 -5.42
C HIS A 13 14.49 -15.84 -6.50
N ARG A 14 14.58 -16.30 -7.76
CA ARG A 14 14.98 -15.48 -8.90
C ARG A 14 13.77 -14.94 -9.66
N ARG A 15 12.78 -15.78 -9.92
CA ARG A 15 11.59 -15.44 -10.72
C ARG A 15 10.50 -14.74 -9.91
N GLY A 16 10.50 -14.89 -8.59
CA GLY A 16 9.50 -14.33 -7.68
C GLY A 16 8.30 -15.25 -7.47
N PHE A 17 7.89 -16.00 -8.50
CA PHE A 17 6.74 -16.91 -8.49
C PHE A 17 7.09 -18.29 -9.05
N LEU A 18 6.17 -19.24 -8.93
CA LEU A 18 6.27 -20.56 -9.55
C LEU A 18 5.90 -20.44 -11.04
N ASP A 19 6.91 -20.36 -11.89
CA ASP A 19 6.73 -20.33 -13.35
C ASP A 19 6.55 -21.77 -13.87
N ILE A 20 5.31 -22.23 -13.88
CA ILE A 20 4.88 -23.54 -14.35
C ILE A 20 3.72 -23.39 -15.33
N ASP A 21 3.64 -24.27 -16.32
CA ASP A 21 2.49 -24.34 -17.20
C ASP A 21 1.28 -24.86 -16.42
N ILE A 22 0.17 -24.14 -16.53
CA ILE A 22 -1.12 -24.55 -15.97
C ILE A 22 -1.94 -25.18 -17.10
N ASP A 23 -2.65 -26.27 -16.80
CA ASP A 23 -3.56 -26.89 -17.75
C ASP A 23 -4.61 -25.85 -18.20
N PRO A 24 -4.67 -25.51 -19.51
CA PRO A 24 -5.55 -24.46 -20.01
C PRO A 24 -7.04 -24.82 -19.93
N THR A 25 -7.37 -26.07 -19.60
CA THR A 25 -8.75 -26.52 -19.39
C THR A 25 -9.24 -26.33 -17.95
N LEU A 26 -8.36 -25.95 -17.02
CA LEU A 26 -8.74 -25.67 -15.64
C LEU A 26 -9.51 -24.37 -15.53
N ASP A 27 -10.65 -24.43 -14.84
CA ASP A 27 -11.32 -23.25 -14.33
C ASP A 27 -10.57 -22.74 -13.09
N LEU A 28 -9.73 -21.73 -13.29
CA LEU A 28 -8.91 -21.13 -12.24
C LEU A 28 -9.76 -20.56 -11.09
N PHE A 29 -10.90 -19.94 -11.40
CA PHE A 29 -11.77 -19.35 -10.38
C PHE A 29 -12.33 -20.44 -9.47
N ALA A 30 -12.85 -21.53 -10.07
CA ALA A 30 -13.39 -22.66 -9.33
C ALA A 30 -12.33 -23.37 -8.48
N GLU A 31 -11.11 -23.56 -9.01
CA GLU A 31 -10.03 -24.21 -8.27
C GLU A 31 -9.47 -23.34 -7.14
N ILE A 32 -9.37 -22.01 -7.32
CA ILE A 32 -8.99 -21.08 -6.24
C ILE A 32 -10.03 -21.14 -5.11
N GLU A 33 -11.32 -21.07 -5.42
CA GLU A 33 -12.40 -21.17 -4.43
C GLU A 33 -12.39 -22.49 -3.66
N LYS A 34 -12.16 -23.59 -4.37
CA LYS A 34 -12.02 -24.92 -3.78
C LYS A 34 -10.81 -24.97 -2.85
N LEU A 35 -9.63 -24.50 -3.28
CA LEU A 35 -8.42 -24.51 -2.46
C LEU A 35 -8.52 -23.60 -1.23
N LYS A 36 -9.20 -22.45 -1.33
CA LYS A 36 -9.48 -21.59 -0.18
C LYS A 36 -10.23 -22.36 0.91
N LYS A 37 -11.29 -23.09 0.53
CA LYS A 37 -12.09 -23.91 1.45
C LYS A 37 -11.30 -25.09 2.02
N GLU A 38 -10.64 -25.86 1.17
CA GLU A 38 -9.87 -27.05 1.59
C GLU A 38 -8.74 -26.72 2.55
N LYS A 39 -8.12 -25.54 2.40
CA LYS A 39 -6.95 -25.13 3.19
C LYS A 39 -7.28 -24.16 4.33
N ASN A 40 -8.57 -23.84 4.54
CA ASN A 40 -8.99 -22.78 5.44
C ASN A 40 -8.16 -21.49 5.21
N ALA A 41 -8.16 -21.02 3.96
CA ALA A 41 -7.38 -19.87 3.52
C ALA A 41 -8.30 -18.67 3.22
N VAL A 42 -7.78 -17.47 3.48
CA VAL A 42 -8.38 -16.21 3.07
C VAL A 42 -7.49 -15.54 2.03
N LEU A 43 -8.09 -14.97 0.97
CA LEU A 43 -7.43 -14.17 -0.05
C LEU A 43 -7.75 -12.69 0.18
N LEU A 44 -6.71 -11.92 0.51
CA LEU A 44 -6.79 -10.48 0.72
C LEU A 44 -6.16 -9.77 -0.48
N ALA A 45 -6.91 -8.91 -1.16
CA ALA A 45 -6.45 -8.21 -2.36
C ALA A 45 -6.42 -6.68 -2.18
N HIS A 46 -5.35 -6.05 -2.65
CA HIS A 46 -5.32 -4.59 -2.74
C HIS A 46 -6.15 -4.09 -3.93
N TYR A 47 -6.71 -2.88 -3.84
CA TYR A 47 -7.46 -2.23 -4.92
C TYR A 47 -6.70 -2.10 -6.26
N TYR A 48 -5.37 -2.27 -6.26
CA TYR A 48 -4.54 -2.16 -7.46
C TYR A 48 -4.28 -3.50 -8.15
N GLN A 49 -4.92 -4.59 -7.69
CA GLN A 49 -4.86 -5.88 -8.36
C GLN A 49 -5.73 -5.91 -9.62
N GLU A 50 -5.41 -6.82 -10.54
CA GLU A 50 -6.23 -7.06 -11.73
C GLU A 50 -7.67 -7.46 -11.35
N PRO A 51 -8.69 -7.13 -12.17
CA PRO A 51 -10.09 -7.42 -11.88
C PRO A 51 -10.35 -8.89 -11.52
N ASP A 52 -9.77 -9.83 -12.26
CA ASP A 52 -9.92 -11.27 -12.02
C ASP A 52 -9.44 -11.69 -10.62
N ILE A 53 -8.40 -11.03 -10.09
CA ILE A 53 -7.88 -11.29 -8.74
C ILE A 53 -8.80 -10.68 -7.68
N GLN A 54 -9.39 -9.51 -7.97
CA GLN A 54 -10.37 -8.89 -7.09
C GLN A 54 -11.63 -9.76 -6.98
N ASP A 55 -12.10 -10.34 -8.08
CA ASP A 55 -13.30 -11.19 -8.11
C ASP A 55 -13.19 -12.46 -7.25
N VAL A 56 -11.98 -12.99 -7.05
CA VAL A 56 -11.73 -14.17 -6.18
C VAL A 56 -11.29 -13.81 -4.75
N ALA A 57 -11.17 -12.53 -4.43
CA ALA A 57 -10.77 -12.08 -3.11
C ALA A 57 -11.91 -12.20 -2.09
N ASP A 58 -11.58 -12.62 -0.88
CA ASP A 58 -12.55 -12.62 0.24
C ASP A 58 -12.68 -11.21 0.84
N TYR A 59 -11.68 -10.36 0.64
CA TYR A 59 -11.71 -8.95 0.99
C TYR A 59 -10.82 -8.12 0.07
N ILE A 60 -11.35 -6.98 -0.37
CA ILE A 60 -10.65 -5.98 -1.18
C ILE A 60 -10.56 -4.69 -0.37
N GLY A 61 -9.36 -4.11 -0.26
CA GLY A 61 -9.16 -2.90 0.53
C GLY A 61 -7.85 -2.15 0.29
N ASP A 62 -7.71 -1.03 0.98
CA ASP A 62 -6.44 -0.31 1.10
C ASP A 62 -5.51 -0.98 2.15
N SER A 63 -4.30 -0.46 2.31
CA SER A 63 -3.32 -0.98 3.27
C SER A 63 -3.85 -1.10 4.71
N LEU A 64 -4.73 -0.18 5.16
CA LEU A 64 -5.28 -0.22 6.52
C LEU A 64 -6.35 -1.31 6.64
N GLY A 65 -7.29 -1.35 5.70
CA GLY A 65 -8.34 -2.36 5.66
C GLY A 65 -7.75 -3.77 5.63
N LEU A 66 -6.77 -4.00 4.74
CA LEU A 66 -6.11 -5.30 4.63
C LEU A 66 -5.37 -5.71 5.91
N ALA A 67 -4.69 -4.77 6.57
CA ALA A 67 -4.04 -5.06 7.84
C ALA A 67 -5.04 -5.43 8.95
N GLN A 68 -6.19 -4.74 8.99
CA GLN A 68 -7.26 -5.04 9.94
C GLN A 68 -7.90 -6.40 9.67
N GLU A 69 -8.20 -6.72 8.42
CA GLU A 69 -8.79 -8.02 8.06
C GLU A 69 -7.81 -9.18 8.28
N ALA A 70 -6.53 -8.97 7.95
CA ALA A 70 -5.49 -9.93 8.31
C ALA A 70 -5.42 -10.18 9.82
N ALA A 71 -5.61 -9.16 10.66
CA ALA A 71 -5.58 -9.32 12.12
C ALA A 71 -6.81 -10.04 12.69
N LYS A 72 -7.99 -9.86 12.07
CA LYS A 72 -9.27 -10.41 12.54
C LYS A 72 -9.55 -11.84 12.06
N THR A 73 -8.95 -12.26 10.95
CA THR A 73 -9.28 -13.56 10.33
C THR A 73 -8.96 -14.75 11.23
N ASP A 74 -9.78 -15.80 11.18
CA ASP A 74 -9.51 -17.10 11.82
C ASP A 74 -8.93 -18.14 10.85
N ALA A 75 -8.67 -17.75 9.58
CA ALA A 75 -8.06 -18.61 8.58
C ALA A 75 -6.63 -19.05 8.98
N ASP A 76 -6.24 -20.26 8.60
CA ASP A 76 -4.90 -20.80 8.85
C ASP A 76 -3.87 -20.23 7.87
N ILE A 77 -4.33 -19.87 6.67
CA ILE A 77 -3.51 -19.35 5.58
C ILE A 77 -4.07 -18.00 5.11
N ILE A 78 -3.18 -17.01 4.95
CA ILE A 78 -3.49 -15.73 4.31
C ILE A 78 -2.75 -15.71 2.97
N VAL A 79 -3.49 -15.69 1.87
CA VAL A 79 -2.95 -15.38 0.54
C VAL A 79 -3.08 -13.88 0.32
N PHE A 80 -1.95 -13.20 0.16
CA PHE A 80 -1.90 -11.75 0.07
C PHE A 80 -1.62 -11.32 -1.36
N ALA A 81 -2.66 -10.90 -2.08
CA ALA A 81 -2.56 -10.35 -3.43
C ALA A 81 -2.23 -8.84 -3.35
N GLY A 82 -0.95 -8.56 -3.18
CA GLY A 82 -0.41 -7.22 -3.00
C GLY A 82 1.11 -7.23 -3.14
N VAL A 83 1.77 -6.27 -2.50
CA VAL A 83 3.24 -6.13 -2.52
C VAL A 83 3.89 -6.64 -1.24
N HIS A 84 5.20 -6.88 -1.29
CA HIS A 84 5.99 -7.56 -0.26
C HIS A 84 5.77 -7.01 1.16
N PHE A 85 5.86 -5.69 1.36
CA PHE A 85 5.69 -5.10 2.69
C PHE A 85 4.28 -5.28 3.29
N MET A 86 3.25 -5.45 2.46
CA MET A 86 1.89 -5.68 2.92
C MET A 86 1.75 -7.11 3.44
N ALA A 87 2.32 -8.08 2.71
CA ALA A 87 2.41 -9.47 3.16
C ALA A 87 3.26 -9.58 4.45
N GLU A 88 4.37 -8.85 4.55
CA GLU A 88 5.14 -8.75 5.80
C GLU A 88 4.28 -8.22 6.95
N THR A 89 3.47 -7.19 6.70
CA THR A 89 2.57 -6.63 7.72
C THR A 89 1.55 -7.66 8.18
N ALA A 90 0.93 -8.41 7.26
CA ALA A 90 0.03 -9.50 7.62
C ALA A 90 0.75 -10.58 8.46
N LYS A 91 2.01 -10.90 8.14
CA LYS A 91 2.82 -11.87 8.88
C LYS A 91 3.24 -11.36 10.27
N ILE A 92 3.55 -10.07 10.41
CA ILE A 92 3.84 -9.43 11.70
C ILE A 92 2.63 -9.52 12.62
N LEU A 93 1.43 -9.23 12.10
CA LEU A 93 0.18 -9.32 12.85
C LEU A 93 -0.23 -10.77 13.15
N ASN A 94 0.21 -11.73 12.32
CA ASN A 94 -0.13 -13.14 12.43
C ASN A 94 1.11 -14.05 12.45
N PRO A 95 1.94 -13.99 13.51
CA PRO A 95 3.25 -14.66 13.53
C PRO A 95 3.15 -16.18 13.38
N LYS A 96 2.03 -16.79 13.79
CA LYS A 96 1.80 -18.24 13.72
C LYS A 96 1.13 -18.72 12.43
N LYS A 97 0.41 -17.85 11.72
CA LYS A 97 -0.29 -18.22 10.47
C LYS A 97 0.68 -18.29 9.30
N LYS A 98 0.32 -19.06 8.27
CA LYS A 98 1.05 -19.05 7.01
C LYS A 98 0.58 -17.87 6.17
N VAL A 99 1.51 -17.01 5.76
CA VAL A 99 1.23 -15.91 4.82
C VAL A 99 1.93 -16.24 3.51
N LEU A 100 1.19 -16.20 2.41
CA LEU A 100 1.66 -16.49 1.07
C LEU A 100 1.56 -15.23 0.22
N LEU A 101 2.66 -14.86 -0.41
CA LEU A 101 2.71 -13.82 -1.43
C LEU A 101 2.92 -14.52 -2.78
N PRO A 102 1.98 -14.41 -3.74
CA PRO A 102 2.07 -15.12 -5.01
C PRO A 102 3.33 -14.81 -5.82
N ASP A 103 3.84 -13.58 -5.73
CA ASP A 103 5.08 -13.14 -6.36
C ASP A 103 5.98 -12.39 -5.35
N LEU A 104 7.11 -13.00 -4.98
CA LEU A 104 8.10 -12.40 -4.08
C LEU A 104 8.79 -11.16 -4.65
N ASN A 105 8.77 -10.99 -5.98
CA ASN A 105 9.31 -9.81 -6.65
C ASN A 105 8.30 -8.65 -6.73
N ALA A 106 7.07 -8.81 -6.20
CA ALA A 106 6.10 -7.73 -6.10
C ALA A 106 6.58 -6.66 -5.09
N GLY A 107 7.47 -5.78 -5.56
CA GLY A 107 8.11 -4.72 -4.80
C GLY A 107 7.31 -3.42 -4.73
N CYS A 108 7.89 -2.41 -4.10
CA CYS A 108 7.31 -1.07 -4.02
C CYS A 108 8.42 -0.04 -4.01
N SER A 109 8.48 0.79 -5.05
CA SER A 109 9.52 1.83 -5.22
C SER A 109 9.63 2.75 -4.00
N LEU A 110 8.49 3.09 -3.39
CA LEU A 110 8.47 3.90 -2.17
C LEU A 110 9.10 3.18 -0.97
N SER A 111 8.76 1.91 -0.74
CA SER A 111 9.37 1.11 0.34
C SER A 111 10.87 0.95 0.12
N ASP A 112 11.28 0.70 -1.14
CA ASP A 112 12.67 0.48 -1.51
C ASP A 112 13.52 1.76 -1.42
N SER A 113 12.88 2.94 -1.52
CA SER A 113 13.53 4.25 -1.36
C SER A 113 14.02 4.55 0.07
N CYS A 114 13.65 3.72 1.05
CA CYS A 114 14.01 3.90 2.45
C CYS A 114 14.62 2.62 3.04
N PRO A 115 15.90 2.33 2.73
CA PRO A 115 16.52 1.12 3.22
C PRO A 115 16.87 1.26 4.72
N PRO A 116 16.69 0.20 5.54
CA PRO A 116 16.85 0.29 7.00
C PRO A 116 18.21 0.78 7.51
N PRO A 117 19.38 0.37 6.95
CA PRO A 117 20.68 0.85 7.43
C PRO A 117 20.88 2.36 7.28
N GLU A 118 20.39 2.92 6.17
CA GLU A 118 20.46 4.35 5.84
C GLU A 118 19.49 5.13 6.73
N PHE A 119 18.26 4.63 6.89
CA PHE A 119 17.27 5.24 7.77
C PHE A 119 17.71 5.21 9.24
N ALA A 120 18.38 4.15 9.69
CA ALA A 120 18.94 4.07 11.04
C ALA A 120 19.97 5.18 11.31
N LYS A 121 20.83 5.50 10.34
CA LYS A 121 21.78 6.63 10.44
C LYS A 121 21.04 7.97 10.51
N PHE A 122 19.99 8.12 9.70
CA PHE A 122 19.16 9.31 9.69
C PHE A 122 18.42 9.53 11.02
N LYS A 123 17.83 8.47 11.60
CA LYS A 123 17.25 8.49 12.96
C LYS A 123 18.30 8.83 14.02
N ALA A 124 19.49 8.22 13.96
CA ALA A 124 20.55 8.46 14.94
C ALA A 124 21.07 9.91 14.94
N ALA A 125 21.00 10.61 13.80
CA ALA A 125 21.32 12.04 13.72
C ALA A 125 20.26 12.96 14.37
N HIS A 126 19.09 12.43 14.71
CA HIS A 126 17.94 13.17 15.23
C HIS A 126 17.34 12.45 16.46
N PRO A 127 18.10 12.29 17.55
CA PRO A 127 17.73 11.43 18.68
C PRO A 127 16.51 11.92 19.48
N ASP A 128 16.09 13.17 19.30
CA ASP A 128 14.93 13.79 19.94
C ASP A 128 13.64 13.70 19.09
N HIS A 129 13.71 13.09 17.90
CA HIS A 129 12.56 12.91 17.02
C HIS A 129 11.86 11.57 17.27
N LEU A 130 10.53 11.62 17.36
CA LEU A 130 9.67 10.44 17.27
C LEU A 130 9.53 10.05 15.80
N VAL A 131 9.63 8.76 15.49
CA VAL A 131 9.51 8.25 14.12
C VAL A 131 8.09 7.78 13.85
N ILE A 132 7.40 8.46 12.94
CA ILE A 132 6.17 7.98 12.32
C ILE A 132 6.51 7.46 10.94
N SER A 133 6.18 6.20 10.66
CA SER A 133 6.37 5.64 9.33
C SER A 133 5.04 5.23 8.71
N TYR A 134 4.86 5.63 7.45
CA TYR A 134 3.80 5.14 6.61
C TYR A 134 3.96 3.64 6.40
N ILE A 135 2.84 2.90 6.38
CA ILE A 135 2.79 1.44 6.31
C ILE A 135 3.52 0.86 5.08
N ASN A 136 3.66 1.67 4.02
CA ASN A 136 4.39 1.41 2.79
C ASN A 136 5.92 1.47 2.99
N CYS A 137 6.42 0.65 3.92
CA CYS A 137 7.84 0.51 4.22
C CYS A 137 8.16 -0.93 4.63
N SER A 138 9.42 -1.35 4.52
CA SER A 138 9.84 -2.70 4.93
C SER A 138 9.61 -2.98 6.42
N ALA A 139 9.54 -4.26 6.79
CA ALA A 139 9.54 -4.68 8.20
C ALA A 139 10.73 -4.11 9.01
N GLY A 140 11.89 -3.92 8.36
CA GLY A 140 13.06 -3.30 8.98
C GLY A 140 12.84 -1.83 9.35
N ILE A 141 12.18 -1.06 8.48
CA ILE A 141 11.77 0.31 8.82
C ILE A 141 10.74 0.30 9.94
N LYS A 142 9.74 -0.59 9.88
CA LYS A 142 8.74 -0.71 10.96
C LYS A 142 9.38 -0.97 12.32
N ALA A 143 10.46 -1.74 12.38
CA ALA A 143 11.21 -1.98 13.62
C ALA A 143 11.99 -0.75 14.13
N LEU A 144 12.26 0.23 13.27
CA LEU A 144 12.90 1.50 13.60
C LEU A 144 11.88 2.63 13.89
N SER A 145 10.59 2.37 13.68
CA SER A 145 9.49 3.31 13.88
C SER A 145 8.90 3.23 15.28
N ASP A 146 8.41 4.37 15.78
CA ASP A 146 7.65 4.43 17.03
C ASP A 146 6.15 4.25 16.76
N ILE A 147 5.65 4.77 15.63
CA ILE A 147 4.24 4.64 15.20
C ILE A 147 4.16 4.32 13.71
N ILE A 148 3.24 3.42 13.33
CA ILE A 148 2.89 3.16 11.93
C ILE A 148 1.57 3.85 11.58
N CYS A 149 1.53 4.55 10.44
CA CYS A 149 0.34 5.21 9.92
C CYS A 149 -0.01 4.73 8.51
N THR A 150 -1.20 5.10 8.03
CA THR A 150 -1.64 5.00 6.63
C THR A 150 -2.08 6.38 6.13
N SER A 151 -2.26 6.54 4.82
CA SER A 151 -2.80 7.79 4.24
C SER A 151 -4.16 8.16 4.86
N SER A 152 -4.96 7.16 5.27
CA SER A 152 -6.27 7.35 5.91
C SER A 152 -6.21 7.90 7.34
N ASN A 153 -5.12 7.70 8.10
CA ASN A 153 -5.05 8.06 9.52
C ASN A 153 -3.83 8.91 9.94
N ALA A 154 -2.90 9.20 9.02
CA ALA A 154 -1.67 9.93 9.31
C ALA A 154 -1.92 11.28 9.99
N LYS A 155 -2.92 12.05 9.54
CA LYS A 155 -3.27 13.34 10.14
C LYS A 155 -3.69 13.18 11.61
N LEU A 156 -4.58 12.22 11.89
CA LEU A 156 -5.09 11.96 13.23
C LEU A 156 -3.96 11.57 14.19
N ILE A 157 -3.04 10.72 13.73
CA ILE A 157 -1.86 10.32 14.53
C ILE A 157 -0.98 11.54 14.82
N VAL A 158 -0.65 12.35 13.82
CA VAL A 158 0.21 13.53 13.99
C VAL A 158 -0.41 14.58 14.92
N ASP A 159 -1.72 14.80 14.81
CA ASP A 159 -2.48 15.72 15.67
C ASP A 159 -2.60 15.21 17.12
N SER A 160 -2.49 13.89 17.34
CA SER A 160 -2.58 13.30 18.68
C SER A 160 -1.31 13.50 19.53
N LEU A 161 -0.18 13.82 18.91
CA LEU A 161 1.10 14.04 19.59
C LEU A 161 1.22 15.49 20.11
N PRO A 162 2.00 15.75 21.17
CA PRO A 162 2.27 17.11 21.64
C PRO A 162 2.77 18.04 20.53
N ALA A 163 2.33 19.29 20.53
CA ALA A 163 2.61 20.25 19.45
C ALA A 163 4.10 20.55 19.25
N ASP A 164 4.91 20.40 20.29
CA ASP A 164 6.36 20.60 20.33
C ASP A 164 7.16 19.32 20.04
N GLN A 165 6.52 18.14 19.99
CA GLN A 165 7.17 16.89 19.62
C GLN A 165 7.74 16.98 18.20
N LYS A 166 9.06 16.83 18.08
CA LYS A 166 9.72 16.69 16.79
C LYS A 166 9.45 15.31 16.21
N ILE A 167 9.18 15.25 14.91
CA ILE A 167 8.75 14.02 14.25
C ILE A 167 9.59 13.81 12.99
N ILE A 168 10.11 12.59 12.82
CA ILE A 168 10.53 12.09 11.52
C ILE A 168 9.32 11.42 10.86
N PHE A 169 9.04 11.77 9.61
CA PHE A 169 8.05 11.10 8.79
C PHE A 169 8.72 10.41 7.61
N ALA A 170 8.43 9.12 7.43
CA ALA A 170 9.04 8.30 6.38
C ALA A 170 8.05 7.28 5.80
N PRO A 171 8.30 6.69 4.62
CA PRO A 171 9.33 7.10 3.67
C PRO A 171 8.85 8.20 2.70
N ASP A 172 7.55 8.52 2.68
CA ASP A 172 6.97 9.37 1.65
C ASP A 172 6.98 10.87 2.02
N LYS A 173 7.75 11.66 1.27
CA LYS A 173 7.85 13.11 1.45
C LYS A 173 6.60 13.86 0.99
N ASN A 174 5.86 13.35 0.02
CA ASN A 174 4.65 14.01 -0.50
C ASN A 174 3.53 13.88 0.51
N LEU A 175 3.30 12.67 1.05
CA LEU A 175 2.36 12.46 2.15
C LEU A 175 2.79 13.26 3.39
N GLY A 176 4.06 13.20 3.78
CA GLY A 176 4.58 13.97 4.90
C GLY A 176 4.40 15.48 4.72
N GLY A 177 4.65 16.00 3.52
CA GLY A 177 4.46 17.40 3.15
C GLY A 177 2.99 17.82 3.15
N TYR A 178 2.09 16.95 2.68
CA TYR A 178 0.65 17.14 2.77
C TYR A 178 0.20 17.23 4.25
N ILE A 179 0.67 16.30 5.10
CA ILE A 179 0.35 16.32 6.53
C ILE A 179 0.90 17.58 7.22
N ASN A 180 2.12 18.03 6.91
CA ASN A 180 2.66 19.29 7.41
C ASN A 180 1.74 20.47 7.10
N LYS A 181 1.22 20.58 5.87
CA LYS A 181 0.27 21.64 5.50
C LYS A 181 -1.06 21.55 6.22
N MET A 182 -1.60 20.34 6.35
CA MET A 182 -2.90 20.12 6.98
C MET A 182 -2.89 20.33 8.49
N THR A 183 -1.74 20.17 9.14
CA THR A 183 -1.60 20.22 10.60
C THR A 183 -0.83 21.47 11.09
N GLY A 184 -0.14 22.17 10.19
CA GLY A 184 0.78 23.25 10.55
C GLY A 184 2.09 22.77 11.20
N ARG A 185 2.35 21.44 11.20
CA ARG A 185 3.59 20.85 11.69
C ARG A 185 4.75 21.13 10.75
N ASN A 186 5.96 20.93 11.27
CA ASN A 186 7.21 20.96 10.50
C ASN A 186 7.98 19.65 10.76
N MET A 187 7.41 18.53 10.32
CA MET A 187 8.04 17.22 10.43
C MET A 187 9.28 17.14 9.53
N LEU A 188 10.32 16.45 10.00
CA LEU A 188 11.49 16.09 9.23
C LEU A 188 11.15 14.91 8.31
N LEU A 189 11.22 15.12 7.00
CA LEU A 189 10.77 14.13 6.02
C LEU A 189 11.95 13.33 5.46
N TRP A 190 11.78 12.01 5.34
CA TRP A 190 12.65 11.19 4.49
C TRP A 190 12.38 11.52 3.02
N ASP A 191 13.43 11.64 2.21
CA ASP A 191 13.32 11.99 0.78
C ASP A 191 13.01 10.77 -0.09
N GLY A 192 11.89 10.10 0.20
CA GLY A 192 11.33 9.03 -0.62
C GLY A 192 10.01 9.45 -1.26
N ALA A 193 9.66 8.82 -2.37
CA ALA A 193 8.41 9.09 -3.07
C ALA A 193 7.95 7.87 -3.89
N CYS A 194 6.65 7.80 -4.14
CA CYS A 194 6.07 6.77 -4.99
C CYS A 194 6.17 7.18 -6.46
N MET A 195 6.97 6.46 -7.24
CA MET A 195 7.15 6.73 -8.68
C MET A 195 5.81 6.81 -9.43
N VAL A 196 4.83 5.95 -9.09
CA VAL A 196 3.51 5.93 -9.74
C VAL A 196 2.73 7.24 -9.50
N HIS A 197 2.91 7.88 -8.35
CA HIS A 197 2.24 9.14 -8.04
C HIS A 197 3.06 10.38 -8.48
N GLU A 198 4.32 10.20 -8.87
CA GLU A 198 5.16 11.26 -9.45
C GLU A 198 5.08 11.32 -10.99
N ILE A 199 4.62 10.26 -11.67
CA ILE A 199 4.48 10.29 -13.15
C ILE A 199 3.30 11.14 -13.65
N PHE A 200 2.44 11.63 -12.75
CA PHE A 200 1.27 12.41 -13.16
C PHE A 200 1.66 13.76 -13.74
N SER A 201 1.34 13.96 -15.02
CA SER A 201 1.57 15.24 -15.70
C SER A 201 0.43 16.20 -15.38
N LEU A 202 0.73 17.25 -14.60
CA LEU A 202 -0.21 18.34 -14.32
C LEU A 202 -0.82 18.92 -15.60
N GLU A 203 0.00 19.12 -16.64
CA GLU A 203 -0.46 19.63 -17.93
C GLU A 203 -1.52 18.73 -18.58
N LYS A 204 -1.31 17.41 -18.57
CA LYS A 204 -2.29 16.46 -19.13
C LYS A 204 -3.58 16.43 -18.31
N ILE A 205 -3.49 16.53 -16.99
CA ILE A 205 -4.66 16.56 -16.10
C ILE A 205 -5.46 17.85 -16.32
N ILE A 206 -4.80 18.99 -16.49
CA ILE A 206 -5.48 20.25 -16.85
C ILE A 206 -6.19 20.12 -18.19
N ARG A 207 -5.54 19.55 -19.21
CA ARG A 207 -6.18 19.31 -20.52
C ARG A 207 -7.39 18.37 -20.41
N LEU A 208 -7.31 17.33 -19.58
CA LEU A 208 -8.46 16.44 -19.31
C LEU A 208 -9.60 17.20 -18.64
N LYS A 209 -9.29 18.08 -17.68
CA LYS A 209 -10.30 18.94 -17.01
C LYS A 209 -10.92 19.96 -17.97
N GLU A 210 -10.17 20.47 -18.94
CA GLU A 210 -10.73 21.33 -20.01
C GLU A 210 -11.68 20.56 -20.94
N GLN A 211 -11.38 19.28 -21.22
CA GLN A 211 -12.24 18.40 -22.03
C GLN A 211 -13.47 17.92 -21.26
N HIS A 212 -13.36 17.78 -19.95
CA HIS A 212 -14.40 17.32 -19.03
C HIS A 212 -14.63 18.34 -17.90
N PRO A 213 -15.18 19.52 -18.20
CA PRO A 213 -15.28 20.62 -17.24
C PRO A 213 -16.11 20.26 -15.99
N GLU A 214 -17.10 19.38 -16.13
CA GLU A 214 -17.94 18.87 -15.05
C GLU A 214 -17.26 17.82 -14.17
N ALA A 215 -16.16 17.20 -14.61
CA ALA A 215 -15.51 16.11 -13.88
C ALA A 215 -14.67 16.64 -12.71
N LYS A 216 -14.82 16.07 -11.51
CA LYS A 216 -14.01 16.47 -10.34
C LYS A 216 -12.64 15.78 -10.34
N ILE A 217 -11.58 16.52 -10.03
CA ILE A 217 -10.23 15.96 -9.90
C ILE A 217 -10.09 15.40 -8.49
N ILE A 218 -9.74 14.13 -8.35
CA ILE A 218 -9.51 13.50 -7.05
C ILE A 218 -8.11 12.90 -7.01
N ALA A 219 -7.37 13.08 -5.92
CA ALA A 219 -5.95 12.74 -5.88
C ALA A 219 -5.54 12.01 -4.60
N HIS A 220 -4.59 11.09 -4.75
CA HIS A 220 -3.95 10.46 -3.59
C HIS A 220 -2.93 11.43 -2.97
N PRO A 221 -2.78 11.51 -1.63
CA PRO A 221 -1.81 12.42 -0.99
C PRO A 221 -0.33 12.07 -1.23
N GLU A 222 -0.04 10.97 -1.94
CA GLU A 222 1.31 10.65 -2.46
C GLU A 222 1.67 11.45 -3.72
N CYS A 223 0.69 12.10 -4.37
CA CYS A 223 0.92 12.96 -5.52
C CYS A 223 1.70 14.22 -5.15
N GLU A 224 2.40 14.79 -6.13
CA GLU A 224 3.13 16.04 -5.93
C GLU A 224 2.18 17.23 -5.64
N GLU A 225 2.70 18.20 -4.88
CA GLU A 225 1.96 19.39 -4.47
C GLU A 225 1.24 20.13 -5.61
N PRO A 226 1.82 20.34 -6.81
CA PRO A 226 1.14 21.04 -7.89
C PRO A 226 -0.17 20.36 -8.31
N LEU A 227 -0.21 19.02 -8.29
CA LEU A 227 -1.43 18.27 -8.57
C LEU A 227 -2.42 18.36 -7.40
N LEU A 228 -1.94 18.20 -6.17
CA LEU A 228 -2.80 18.30 -4.98
C LEU A 228 -3.52 19.65 -4.87
N LYS A 229 -2.88 20.74 -5.33
CA LYS A 229 -3.48 22.08 -5.32
C LYS A 229 -4.72 22.25 -6.20
N ILE A 230 -4.84 21.44 -7.25
CA ILE A 230 -5.97 21.51 -8.19
C ILE A 230 -6.99 20.40 -7.96
N ALA A 231 -6.76 19.49 -7.02
CA ALA A 231 -7.67 18.42 -6.69
C ALA A 231 -8.87 18.95 -5.90
N ASP A 232 -10.08 18.55 -6.30
CA ASP A 232 -11.33 18.79 -5.59
C ASP A 232 -11.44 17.93 -4.31
N PHE A 233 -10.78 16.77 -4.28
CA PHE A 233 -10.71 15.90 -3.11
C PHE A 233 -9.37 15.18 -3.02
N ILE A 234 -8.82 15.07 -1.81
CA ILE A 234 -7.55 14.38 -1.55
C ILE A 234 -7.77 13.33 -0.47
N GLY A 235 -7.39 12.07 -0.74
CA GLY A 235 -7.57 10.98 0.21
C GLY A 235 -6.92 9.67 -0.22
N SER A 236 -6.93 8.68 0.67
CA SER A 236 -6.57 7.30 0.35
C SER A 236 -7.52 6.69 -0.68
N THR A 237 -7.15 5.59 -1.32
CA THR A 237 -8.00 4.92 -2.32
C THR A 237 -9.42 4.65 -1.80
N THR A 238 -9.57 4.16 -0.56
CA THR A 238 -10.88 3.97 0.09
C THR A 238 -11.66 5.28 0.20
N GLN A 239 -10.99 6.37 0.55
CA GLN A 239 -11.62 7.70 0.66
C GLN A 239 -12.01 8.24 -0.72
N LEU A 240 -11.18 8.03 -1.74
CA LEU A 240 -11.46 8.43 -3.13
C LEU A 240 -12.69 7.69 -3.67
N LEU A 241 -12.75 6.36 -3.49
CA LEU A 241 -13.90 5.54 -3.89
C LEU A 241 -15.17 5.99 -3.19
N LYS A 242 -15.12 6.16 -1.87
CA LYS A 242 -16.27 6.65 -1.09
C LYS A 242 -16.72 8.05 -1.53
N TYR A 243 -15.77 8.94 -1.85
CA TYR A 243 -16.11 10.27 -2.36
C TYR A 243 -16.79 10.18 -3.72
N ALA A 244 -16.30 9.33 -4.63
CA ALA A 244 -16.92 9.11 -5.94
C ALA A 244 -18.35 8.55 -5.85
N GLU A 245 -18.64 7.70 -4.86
CA GLU A 245 -19.99 7.15 -4.63
C GLU A 245 -20.98 8.15 -4.00
N THR A 246 -20.48 9.06 -3.16
CA THR A 246 -21.33 9.92 -2.32
C THR A 246 -21.48 11.34 -2.86
N ASP A 247 -20.56 11.80 -3.71
CA ASP A 247 -20.63 13.09 -4.35
C ASP A 247 -21.63 13.08 -5.53
N ALA A 248 -22.25 14.22 -5.81
CA ALA A 248 -23.24 14.34 -6.87
C ALA A 248 -22.63 14.39 -8.29
N ALA A 249 -21.31 14.59 -8.40
CA ALA A 249 -20.62 14.62 -9.68
C ALA A 249 -20.81 13.29 -10.45
N GLN A 250 -21.01 13.40 -11.76
CA GLN A 250 -21.22 12.25 -12.64
C GLN A 250 -19.93 11.76 -13.30
N ALA A 251 -18.83 12.49 -13.11
CA ALA A 251 -17.52 12.20 -13.68
C ALA A 251 -16.41 12.62 -12.71
N PHE A 252 -15.33 11.86 -12.70
CA PHE A 252 -14.13 12.09 -11.91
C PHE A 252 -12.89 11.88 -12.77
N ILE A 253 -11.82 12.61 -12.44
CA ILE A 253 -10.48 12.49 -13.01
C ILE A 253 -9.54 12.07 -11.88
#